data_AF-A0A529AZD2-F1
#
_entry.id   AF-A0A529AZD2-F1
#
_cell.length_a   1.000
_cell.length_b   1.000
_cell.length_c   1.000
_cell.angle_alpha   90.00
_cell.angle_beta   90.00
_cell.angle_gamma   90.00
#
_symmetry.space_group_name_H-M   'P 1'
#
loop_
_entity.id
_entity.type
_entity.pdbx_description
1 polymer ?
#
loop_
_entity_poly.entity_id
_entity_poly.type
_entity_poly.pdbx_seq_one_letter_code
_entity_poly.pdbx_strand_id
1 'polypeptide(L)' 'MNFVVEFYRSRDADEAMLDRVSLEAPNLRAALQGATELFRSLVMPQIPDRLRISDEDGSELYAGPADGAYPADG' A
#
# COMPACT_ATOMS: atom_id res chain seq x y z
N MET A 1 4.55 -15.55 -1.99
CA MET A 1 5.51 -14.59 -1.42
C MET A 1 4.68 -13.62 -0.62
N ASN A 2 5.09 -13.29 0.60
CA ASN A 2 4.25 -12.51 1.47
C ASN A 2 4.64 -11.04 1.38
N PHE A 3 3.69 -10.21 0.98
CA PHE A 3 3.87 -8.77 0.90
C PHE A 3 3.14 -8.13 2.07
N VAL A 4 3.69 -7.01 2.53
CA VAL A 4 3.12 -6.21 3.59
C VAL A 4 2.71 -4.88 2.97
N VAL A 5 1.41 -4.64 2.90
CA VAL A 5 0.85 -3.37 2.45
C VAL A 5 0.53 -2.52 3.66
N GLU A 6 1.22 -1.40 3.81
CA GLU A 6 1.02 -0.44 4.88
C GLU A 6 0.32 0.79 4.31
N PHE A 7 -0.88 1.06 4.80
CA PHE A 7 -1.64 2.25 4.48
C PHE A 7 -1.36 3.31 5.53
N TYR A 8 -0.93 4.48 5.08
CA TYR A 8 -0.65 5.58 5.97
C TYR A 8 -1.12 6.90 5.36
N ARG A 9 -1.47 7.80 6.24
CA ARG A 9 -1.77 9.19 5.90
C ARG A 9 -0.50 9.99 6.13
N SER A 10 -0.10 10.75 5.14
CA SER A 10 0.95 11.75 5.25
C SER A 10 0.27 13.12 5.15
N ARG A 11 0.11 13.83 6.28
CA ARG A 11 -0.36 15.22 6.27
C ARG A 11 0.67 16.11 6.95
N ASP A 12 1.12 17.12 6.23
CA ASP A 12 2.17 18.06 6.66
C ASP A 12 3.45 17.31 7.08
N ALA A 13 3.67 17.16 8.39
CA ALA A 13 4.84 16.50 8.97
C ALA A 13 4.49 15.22 9.74
N ASP A 14 3.21 14.86 9.81
CA ASP A 14 2.74 13.69 10.56
C ASP A 14 2.40 12.55 9.61
N GLU A 15 3.08 11.42 9.84
CA GLU A 15 2.75 10.15 9.23
C GLU A 15 1.95 9.32 10.24
N ALA A 16 0.67 9.15 9.94
CA ALA A 16 -0.21 8.31 10.74
C ALA A 16 -0.44 7.00 10.01
N MET A 17 0.10 5.92 10.57
CA MET A 17 -0.20 4.57 10.11
C MET A 17 -1.69 4.29 10.35
N LEU A 18 -2.41 4.00 9.26
CA LEU A 18 -3.85 3.74 9.32
C LEU A 18 -4.11 2.25 9.44
N ASP A 19 -3.48 1.47 8.56
CA ASP A 19 -3.70 0.02 8.49
C ASP A 19 -2.48 -0.71 7.92
N ARG A 20 -2.36 -2.00 8.21
CA ARG A 20 -1.32 -2.87 7.67
C ARG A 20 -1.89 -4.23 7.37
N VAL A 21 -1.85 -4.59 6.09
CA VAL A 21 -2.39 -5.83 5.57
C VAL A 21 -1.26 -6.68 5.01
N SER A 22 -1.14 -7.90 5.50
CA SER A 22 -0.31 -8.91 4.85
C SER A 22 -1.08 -9.51 3.68
N LEU A 23 -0.53 -9.38 2.48
CA LEU A 23 -1.08 -9.87 1.23
C LEU A 23 -0.15 -10.92 0.65
N GLU A 24 -0.65 -12.15 0.50
CA GLU A 24 0.08 -13.18 -0.22
C GLU A 24 -0.09 -12.98 -1.73
N ALA A 25 1.01 -12.82 -2.45
CA ALA A 25 0.98 -12.67 -3.89
C ALA A 25 2.14 -13.43 -4.57
N PRO A 26 2.01 -13.78 -5.85
CA PRO A 26 3.09 -14.40 -6.61
C PRO A 26 4.17 -13.40 -7.05
N ASN A 27 3.88 -12.10 -7.08
CA ASN A 27 4.79 -11.04 -7.53
C ASN A 27 4.30 -9.64 -7.10
N LEU A 28 5.19 -8.64 -7.20
CA LEU A 28 4.89 -7.24 -6.85
C LEU A 28 3.69 -6.67 -7.63
N ARG A 29 3.52 -7.02 -8.91
CA ARG A 29 2.36 -6.56 -9.72
C ARG A 29 1.03 -7.09 -9.15
N ALA A 30 0.98 -8.37 -8.79
CA ALA A 30 -0.18 -8.94 -8.13
C ALA A 30 -0.41 -8.32 -6.74
N ALA A 31 0.67 -8.01 -6.01
CA ALA A 31 0.58 -7.29 -4.74
C ALA A 31 -0.01 -5.88 -4.90
N LEU A 32 0.41 -5.14 -5.93
CA LEU A 32 -0.13 -3.81 -6.28
C LEU A 32 -1.62 -3.87 -6.66
N GLN A 33 -2.01 -4.86 -7.46
CA GLN A 33 -3.43 -5.09 -7.79
C GLN A 33 -4.24 -5.37 -6.53
N GLY A 34 -3.79 -6.31 -5.68
CA GLY A 34 -4.45 -6.63 -4.43
C GLY A 34 -4.49 -5.44 -3.46
N ALA A 35 -3.43 -4.62 -3.37
CA ALA A 35 -3.42 -3.40 -2.59
C ALA A 35 -4.47 -2.38 -3.07
N THR A 36 -4.66 -2.27 -4.38
CA THR A 36 -5.68 -1.40 -5.00
C THR A 36 -7.09 -1.89 -4.71
N GLU A 37 -7.31 -3.20 -4.83
CA GLU A 37 -8.59 -3.83 -4.52
C GLU A 37 -8.92 -3.71 -3.02
N LEU A 38 -7.93 -3.91 -2.15
CA LEU A 38 -8.02 -3.65 -0.72
C LEU A 38 -8.40 -2.20 -0.47
N PHE A 39 -7.69 -1.23 -1.05
CA PHE A 39 -8.00 0.20 -0.91
C PHE A 39 -9.45 0.51 -1.32
N ARG A 40 -9.93 -0.07 -2.43
CA ARG A 40 -11.32 0.11 -2.89
C ARG A 40 -12.36 -0.59 -2.01
N SER A 41 -12.01 -1.74 -1.43
CA SER A 41 -12.91 -2.53 -0.59
C SER A 41 -12.95 -2.03 0.85
N LEU A 42 -11.86 -1.43 1.32
CA LEU A 42 -11.75 -0.89 2.67
C LEU A 42 -12.60 0.37 2.76
N VAL A 43 -13.80 0.21 3.33
CA VAL A 43 -14.60 1.32 3.83
C VAL A 43 -13.93 1.85 5.09
N MET A 44 -12.81 2.56 4.93
CA MET A 44 -12.12 3.19 6.04
C MET A 44 -12.76 4.56 6.33
N PRO A 45 -13.01 4.91 7.60
CA PRO A 45 -13.44 6.27 7.97
C PRO A 45 -12.37 7.31 7.62
N GLN A 46 -11.11 6.88 7.44
CA GLN A 46 -9.96 7.72 7.16
C GLN A 46 -9.34 7.22 5.85
N ILE A 47 -9.31 8.06 4.82
CA ILE A 47 -8.76 7.69 3.51
C ILE A 47 -7.23 7.77 3.59
N PRO A 48 -6.49 6.68 3.30
CA PRO A 48 -5.03 6.75 3.18
C PRO A 48 -4.63 7.64 2.00
N ASP A 49 -3.67 8.53 2.23
CA ASP A 49 -3.06 9.32 1.15
C ASP A 49 -1.95 8.52 0.45
N ARG A 50 -1.25 7.66 1.20
CA ARG A 50 -0.11 6.88 0.72
C ARG A 50 -0.21 5.42 1.14
N LEU A 51 0.41 4.56 0.34
CA LEU A 51 0.65 3.17 0.68
C LEU A 51 2.12 2.82 0.46
N ARG A 52 2.59 1.85 1.21
CA ARG A 52 3.90 1.23 1.06
C ARG A 52 3.70 -0.28 0.96
N ILE A 53 4.39 -0.90 0.02
CA ILE A 53 4.48 -2.36 -0.08
C ILE A 53 5.91 -2.74 0.27
N SER A 54 6.05 -3.58 1.28
CA SER A 54 7.31 -4.16 1.73
C SER A 54 7.26 -5.67 1.56
N ASP A 55 8.41 -6.30 1.38
CA ASP A 55 8.54 -7.76 1.45
C ASP A 55 8.43 -8.27 2.90
N GLU A 56 8.39 -9.58 3.10
CA GLU A 56 8.38 -10.21 4.44
C GLU A 56 9.59 -9.84 5.30
N ASP A 57 10.73 -9.54 4.67
CA ASP A 57 11.95 -9.05 5.32
C ASP A 57 11.84 -7.57 5.77
N GLY A 58 10.77 -6.87 5.39
CA GLY A 58 10.60 -5.44 5.62
C GLY A 58 11.32 -4.55 4.60
N SER A 59 11.88 -5.15 3.54
CA SER A 59 12.45 -4.42 2.42
C SER A 59 11.35 -3.69 1.63
N GLU A 60 11.42 -2.36 1.56
CA GLU A 60 10.48 -1.55 0.79
C GLU A 60 10.62 -1.87 -0.71
N LEU A 61 9.55 -2.40 -1.29
CA LEU A 61 9.47 -2.73 -2.73
C LEU A 61 8.77 -1.64 -3.53
N TYR A 62 7.83 -0.93 -2.90
CA TYR A 62 7.08 0.14 -3.53
C TYR A 62 6.57 1.14 -2.47
N ALA A 63 6.64 2.43 -2.76
CA ALA A 63 5.99 3.47 -1.96
C ALA A 63 5.35 4.50 -2.89
N GLY A 64 4.06 4.81 -2.68
CA GLY A 64 3.32 5.66 -3.59
C GLY A 64 1.94 6.10 -3.08
N PRO A 65 1.18 6.83 -3.91
CA PRO A 65 -0.18 7.24 -3.56
C PRO A 65 -1.11 6.02 -3.46
N ALA A 66 -1.98 6.01 -2.45
CA ALA A 66 -2.90 4.88 -2.23
C ALA A 66 -4.06 4.82 -3.24
N ASP A 67 -4.32 5.92 -3.94
CA ASP A 67 -5.38 6.07 -4.96
C ASP A 67 -5.18 5.15 -6.19
N GLY A 68 -4.04 4.46 -6.29
CA GLY A 68 -3.74 3.58 -7.41
C GLY A 68 -3.30 4.32 -8.67
N ALA A 69 -2.98 5.62 -8.54
CA ALA A 69 -2.18 6.38 -9.49
C ALA A 69 -0.71 5.93 -9.44
N TYR A 70 -0.48 4.62 -9.67
CA TYR A 70 0.85 4.07 -9.82
C TYR A 70 1.49 4.75 -11.04
N PRO A 71 2.69 5.34 -10.93
CA PRO A 71 3.37 5.89 -12.10
C PRO A 71 3.53 4.75 -13.11
N ALA A 72 2.88 4.89 -14.26
CA ALA A 72 2.93 3.93 -15.34
C ALA A 72 4.28 4.07 -16.05
N ASP A 73 5.34 3.62 -15.39
CA ASP A 73 6.69 3.51 -15.94
C ASP A 73 7.35 4.85 -16.35
N GLY A 74 8.66 4.90 -16.15
CA GLY A 74 9.55 5.90 -16.75
C GLY A 74 10.85 5.21 -17.09
#